data_AF-A0A328PP76-F1
#
_entry.id   AF-A0A328PP76-F1
#
_cell.length_a   1.000
_cell.length_b   1.000
_cell.length_c   1.000
_cell.angle_alpha   90.00
_cell.angle_beta   90.00
_cell.angle_gamma   90.00
#
_symmetry.space_group_name_H-M   'P 1'
#
loop_
_entity.id
_entity.type
_entity.pdbx_description
1 polymer ?
#
loop_
_entity_poly.entity_id
_entity_poly.type
_entity_poly.pdbx_seq_one_letter_code
_entity_poly.pdbx_strand_id
1 'polypeptide(L)'
;MPAITWKGGTVLISTIIGSIIGIKKLVTGESIIPPRSDEQYLVSDNLTEQYPILQKGTSSSIDPTSSYIEFPQSTVTDSQVTKLQAEKNYSSWDFANYTEEQKEKNRKEAERIYKILDDYTFKIFMPCGWGTGWILDYQIPKGNSKYPTKWYIATNSHVVWRLSFSENTYKQQLPKWDEWTRHLREKGRQAHRYNEVKNYQGPVRDTCWAVDTVGHIDLNLSHHSTGENNRSDVGGVALGEMKEPKLFFSAFNFLDKKTYGDHFSDFSVMEIEFNSEEIAQRVTRNFATKYENNLQDAINLFGKPIESKYQSKEELWKAKDNYYILSYPKVPGKDKWEQTINWDKNNAIASHLVAHGFEMNERNKNKYKGFVQARKHWEDWRKGFKWQGDVYHKFGHYYQLLGNAVGPGSSGGVFVDGNGVAVAVTGQTSQNPYGTGGMFSWAEPLRSDGVKDEELGINTPKYDLILGAEGQNNSYKQQVEKWILSNGGETWLSRRGKWVAPKKN
;
A
#
# COMPACT_ATOMS: atom_id res chain seq x y z
N MET A 1 24.80 -49.11 27.46
CA MET A 1 25.06 -48.33 26.22
C MET A 1 23.73 -48.18 25.47
N PRO A 2 23.43 -46.99 24.94
CA PRO A 2 22.09 -46.42 25.04
C PRO A 2 21.20 -46.62 23.81
N ALA A 3 19.94 -46.29 24.05
CA ALA A 3 18.75 -46.50 23.24
C ALA A 3 18.74 -45.78 21.89
N ILE A 4 18.14 -46.48 20.92
CA ILE A 4 17.65 -45.94 19.65
C ILE A 4 16.42 -45.08 19.95
N THR A 5 16.44 -43.81 19.54
CA THR A 5 15.24 -42.96 19.51
C THR A 5 15.03 -42.41 18.10
N TRP A 6 13.85 -42.72 17.56
CA TRP A 6 13.20 -42.05 16.44
C TRP A 6 12.96 -40.58 16.78
N LYS A 7 13.29 -39.66 15.87
CA LYS A 7 12.66 -38.35 15.80
C LYS A 7 12.05 -38.17 14.41
N GLY A 8 10.72 -38.17 14.40
CA GLY A 8 9.89 -38.06 13.23
C GLY A 8 10.07 -36.73 12.51
N GLY A 9 10.04 -36.82 11.18
CA GLY A 9 9.92 -35.69 10.29
C GLY A 9 8.55 -35.03 10.45
N THR A 10 8.57 -33.71 10.47
CA THR A 10 7.38 -32.87 10.36
C THR A 10 6.89 -32.95 8.91
N VAL A 11 5.74 -33.59 8.71
CA VAL A 11 5.01 -33.55 7.44
C VAL A 11 4.37 -32.17 7.31
N LEU A 12 4.92 -31.33 6.44
CA LEU A 12 4.30 -30.10 6.00
C LEU A 12 3.18 -30.45 5.02
N ILE A 13 1.93 -30.32 5.45
CA ILE A 13 0.75 -30.47 4.61
C ILE A 13 0.73 -29.32 3.60
N SER A 14 1.14 -29.60 2.38
CA SER A 14 0.95 -28.73 1.23
C SER A 14 -0.51 -28.84 0.75
N THR A 15 -1.34 -27.85 1.05
CA THR A 15 -2.62 -27.66 0.34
C THR A 15 -2.34 -27.06 -1.03
N ILE A 16 -2.01 -27.92 -1.98
CA ILE A 16 -1.95 -27.66 -3.42
C ILE A 16 -2.69 -28.82 -4.08
N ILE A 17 -3.79 -28.51 -4.77
CA ILE A 17 -4.33 -29.11 -6.01
C ILE A 17 -5.78 -28.60 -6.07
N GLY A 18 -6.03 -27.59 -6.91
CA GLY A 18 -7.39 -27.09 -7.16
C GLY A 18 -7.49 -26.19 -8.37
N SER A 19 -6.49 -25.36 -8.62
CA SER A 19 -6.55 -24.34 -9.67
C SER A 19 -6.17 -24.83 -11.07
N ILE A 20 -5.30 -25.84 -11.21
CA ILE A 20 -4.82 -26.27 -12.54
C ILE A 20 -5.74 -27.33 -13.18
N ILE A 21 -6.35 -28.22 -12.37
CA ILE A 21 -7.25 -29.27 -12.88
C ILE A 21 -8.64 -28.70 -13.26
N GLY A 22 -9.08 -27.62 -12.59
CA GLY A 22 -10.38 -27.00 -12.85
C GLY A 22 -10.52 -26.40 -14.25
N ILE A 23 -9.45 -25.80 -14.78
CA ILE A 23 -9.50 -25.09 -16.07
C ILE A 23 -9.58 -26.06 -17.26
N LYS A 24 -8.88 -27.19 -17.22
CA LYS A 24 -8.93 -28.17 -18.32
C LYS A 24 -10.30 -28.88 -18.42
N LYS A 25 -11.06 -28.95 -17.32
CA LYS A 25 -12.39 -29.58 -17.25
C LYS A 25 -13.57 -28.64 -17.54
N LEU A 26 -13.38 -27.33 -17.36
CA LEU A 26 -14.39 -26.31 -17.74
C LEU A 26 -14.60 -26.21 -19.26
N VAL A 27 -13.59 -26.59 -20.05
CA VAL A 27 -13.64 -26.54 -21.51
C VAL A 27 -14.30 -27.78 -22.14
N THR A 28 -14.40 -28.90 -21.42
CA THR A 28 -14.83 -30.20 -22.01
C THR A 28 -16.26 -30.64 -21.64
N GLY A 29 -16.97 -29.94 -20.74
CA GLY A 29 -18.40 -30.18 -20.50
C GLY A 29 -18.78 -31.49 -19.82
N GLU A 30 -17.84 -32.24 -19.24
CA GLU A 30 -18.13 -33.50 -18.55
C GLU A 30 -18.66 -33.30 -17.11
N SER A 31 -19.52 -34.21 -16.65
CA SER A 31 -20.16 -34.13 -15.33
C SER A 31 -19.16 -34.35 -14.18
N ILE A 32 -19.32 -33.56 -13.13
CA ILE A 32 -18.43 -33.53 -11.97
C ILE A 32 -18.87 -34.60 -10.96
N ILE A 33 -18.12 -35.70 -10.84
CA ILE A 33 -18.26 -36.62 -9.70
C ILE A 33 -17.23 -36.21 -8.64
N PRO A 34 -17.63 -35.79 -7.43
CA PRO A 34 -16.69 -35.46 -6.36
C PRO A 34 -16.04 -36.75 -5.81
N PRO A 35 -14.76 -36.70 -5.37
CA PRO A 35 -14.19 -37.79 -4.60
C PRO A 35 -14.93 -37.91 -3.26
N ARG A 36 -15.32 -39.14 -2.91
CA ARG A 36 -15.87 -39.52 -1.61
C ARG A 36 -14.80 -39.29 -0.55
N SER A 37 -15.10 -38.44 0.43
CA SER A 37 -14.28 -38.24 1.63
C SER A 37 -14.97 -38.90 2.82
N ASP A 38 -14.62 -40.16 3.08
CA ASP A 38 -14.84 -40.77 4.38
C ASP A 38 -13.58 -40.50 5.22
N GLU A 39 -13.54 -39.37 5.93
CA GLU A 39 -12.61 -39.15 7.05
C GLU A 39 -13.13 -38.02 7.93
N GLN A 40 -13.34 -38.32 9.21
CA GLN A 40 -13.88 -37.41 10.22
C GLN A 40 -12.84 -36.32 10.56
N TYR A 41 -13.20 -35.06 10.34
CA TYR A 41 -12.42 -33.91 10.79
C TYR A 41 -12.72 -33.59 12.26
N LEU A 42 -11.69 -33.61 13.09
CA LEU A 42 -11.69 -32.95 14.40
C LEU A 42 -11.49 -31.44 14.18
N VAL A 43 -12.51 -30.66 14.56
CA VAL A 43 -12.48 -29.20 14.58
C VAL A 43 -11.68 -28.75 15.81
N SER A 44 -10.60 -28.01 15.60
CA SER A 44 -9.94 -27.27 16.68
C SER A 44 -10.58 -25.88 16.80
N ASP A 45 -11.58 -25.78 17.66
CA ASP A 45 -12.07 -24.50 18.17
C ASP A 45 -11.00 -23.89 19.08
N ASN A 46 -10.46 -22.74 18.70
CA ASN A 46 -10.03 -21.68 19.62
C ASN A 46 -9.37 -20.53 18.84
N LEU A 47 -10.14 -19.48 18.57
CA LEU A 47 -9.67 -18.09 18.48
C LEU A 47 -10.92 -17.19 18.47
N THR A 48 -11.58 -17.14 19.63
CA THR A 48 -12.67 -16.20 19.91
C THR A 48 -12.13 -15.21 20.94
N GLU A 49 -11.53 -14.10 20.49
CA GLU A 49 -11.20 -13.00 21.38
C GLU A 49 -12.41 -12.08 21.50
N GLN A 50 -13.07 -12.14 22.66
CA GLN A 50 -14.13 -11.21 23.05
C GLN A 50 -13.50 -9.89 23.52
N TYR A 51 -13.92 -8.78 22.91
CA TYR A 51 -13.58 -7.43 23.38
C TYR A 51 -14.57 -6.95 24.44
N PRO A 52 -14.12 -6.37 25.58
CA PRO A 52 -15.01 -5.65 26.47
C PRO A 52 -15.37 -4.26 25.89
N ILE A 53 -16.65 -3.95 25.93
CA ILE A 53 -17.22 -2.65 25.54
C ILE A 53 -16.97 -1.65 26.68
N LEU A 54 -16.33 -0.52 26.38
CA LEU A 54 -16.21 0.63 27.28
C LEU A 54 -17.03 1.81 26.72
N GLN A 55 -17.90 2.36 27.56
CA GLN A 55 -18.85 3.41 27.20
C GLN A 55 -18.23 4.83 27.29
N LYS A 56 -18.51 5.59 26.23
CA LYS A 56 -18.92 7.02 26.14
C LYS A 56 -18.03 8.09 26.81
N GLY A 57 -17.38 8.89 25.95
CA GLY A 57 -16.87 10.23 26.26
C GLY A 57 -17.21 11.21 25.14
N THR A 58 -17.64 12.41 25.53
CA THR A 58 -18.15 13.52 24.70
C THR A 58 -17.10 14.16 23.78
N SER A 59 -17.53 14.54 22.57
CA SER A 59 -16.69 15.24 21.57
C SER A 59 -16.31 16.65 22.03
N SER A 60 -15.01 16.92 22.08
CA SER A 60 -14.45 18.28 21.99
C SER A 60 -13.54 18.34 20.76
N SER A 61 -13.48 19.49 20.11
CA SER A 61 -12.64 19.72 18.93
C SER A 61 -11.16 19.60 19.30
N ILE A 62 -10.53 18.49 18.95
CA ILE A 62 -9.10 18.26 19.19
C ILE A 62 -8.31 18.90 18.07
N ASP A 63 -7.44 19.84 18.45
CA ASP A 63 -6.35 20.35 17.63
C ASP A 63 -5.47 19.16 17.17
N PRO A 64 -5.32 18.91 15.86
CA PRO A 64 -4.55 17.79 15.34
C PRO A 64 -3.08 17.82 15.78
N THR A 65 -2.59 18.92 16.36
CA THR A 65 -1.23 19.00 16.91
C THR A 65 -1.04 18.41 18.32
N SER A 66 -2.13 18.16 19.07
CA SER A 66 -2.05 17.75 20.48
C SER A 66 -2.20 16.24 20.73
N SER A 67 -2.59 15.43 19.73
CA SER A 67 -2.75 13.98 19.87
C SER A 67 -1.53 13.14 19.43
N TYR A 68 -0.39 13.78 19.15
CA TYR A 68 0.82 13.08 18.74
C TYR A 68 1.53 12.41 19.91
N ILE A 69 1.43 11.09 20.00
CA ILE A 69 2.22 10.30 20.93
C ILE A 69 3.62 10.10 20.37
N GLU A 70 4.61 10.62 21.10
CA GLU A 70 6.01 10.27 20.97
C GLU A 70 6.15 8.76 21.16
N PHE A 71 6.80 8.08 20.22
CA PHE A 71 7.31 6.76 20.53
C PHE A 71 8.33 6.95 21.66
N PRO A 72 8.12 6.37 22.86
CA PRO A 72 9.27 6.14 23.72
C PRO A 72 10.24 5.36 22.84
N GLN A 73 11.43 5.93 22.60
CA GLN A 73 12.52 5.17 22.00
C GLN A 73 12.52 3.85 22.75
N SER A 74 12.33 2.75 22.03
CA SER A 74 12.49 1.44 22.64
C SER A 74 13.79 1.52 23.41
N THR A 75 13.74 1.30 24.71
CA THR A 75 14.94 1.04 25.50
C THR A 75 15.46 -0.31 25.03
N VAL A 76 16.01 -0.31 23.81
CA VAL A 76 17.15 -1.14 23.49
C VAL A 76 18.11 -0.79 24.60
N THR A 77 18.26 -1.70 25.57
CA THR A 77 19.10 -1.47 26.75
C THR A 77 20.38 -0.81 26.26
N ASP A 78 20.86 0.24 26.95
CA ASP A 78 22.09 0.91 26.56
C ASP A 78 23.17 -0.11 26.20
N SER A 79 23.24 -1.28 26.84
CA SER A 79 24.16 -2.36 26.50
C SER A 79 24.11 -2.91 25.04
N GLN A 80 22.96 -2.94 24.36
CA GLN A 80 22.84 -3.45 22.98
C GLN A 80 23.11 -2.37 21.93
N VAL A 81 22.69 -1.12 22.19
CA VAL A 81 23.11 0.04 21.38
C VAL A 81 24.60 0.30 21.59
N THR A 82 25.10 0.21 22.82
CA THR A 82 26.51 0.38 23.18
C THR A 82 27.37 -0.76 22.63
N LYS A 83 26.90 -2.02 22.56
CA LYS A 83 27.66 -3.09 21.87
C LYS A 83 27.74 -2.89 20.37
N LEU A 84 26.69 -2.35 19.73
CA LEU A 84 26.72 -1.98 18.32
C LEU A 84 27.51 -0.69 18.06
N GLN A 85 27.59 0.23 19.03
CA GLN A 85 28.36 1.47 18.97
C GLN A 85 29.85 1.28 19.34
N ALA A 86 30.19 0.31 20.18
CA ALA A 86 31.55 0.11 20.69
C ALA A 86 32.42 -0.76 19.77
N GLU A 87 31.84 -1.57 18.88
CA GLU A 87 32.63 -2.48 18.05
C GLU A 87 33.01 -1.94 16.66
N LYS A 88 32.42 -0.84 16.18
CA LYS A 88 32.91 -0.08 15.01
C LYS A 88 32.42 1.37 15.09
N ASN A 89 33.29 2.33 14.79
CA ASN A 89 32.97 3.73 14.52
C ASN A 89 31.92 3.86 13.40
N TYR A 90 30.64 3.62 13.69
CA TYR A 90 29.55 3.92 12.77
C TYR A 90 29.06 5.33 13.06
N SER A 91 29.66 6.31 12.37
CA SER A 91 29.21 7.70 12.27
C SER A 91 27.86 7.85 11.51
N SER A 92 27.08 6.77 11.33
CA SER A 92 25.86 6.75 10.49
C SER A 92 24.72 7.65 10.98
N TRP A 93 24.91 8.38 12.08
CA TRP A 93 23.98 9.33 12.67
C TRP A 93 24.38 10.81 12.46
N ASP A 94 25.39 11.10 11.64
CA ASP A 94 25.79 12.49 11.30
C ASP A 94 24.69 13.31 10.57
N PHE A 95 23.54 12.68 10.28
CA PHE A 95 22.30 13.34 9.87
C PHE A 95 21.67 14.18 11.00
N ALA A 96 21.89 13.85 12.27
CA ALA A 96 21.29 14.54 13.42
C ALA A 96 21.98 15.87 13.78
N ASN A 97 23.10 16.21 13.13
CA ASN A 97 23.79 17.48 13.32
C ASN A 97 23.12 18.60 12.49
N TYR A 98 21.83 18.83 12.73
CA TYR A 98 21.13 20.02 12.27
C TYR A 98 21.39 21.17 13.24
N THR A 99 21.68 22.35 12.69
CA THR A 99 21.60 23.61 13.44
C THR A 99 20.17 23.83 13.93
N GLU A 100 19.97 24.59 14.99
CA GLU A 100 18.61 24.89 15.49
C GLU A 100 17.74 25.60 14.43
N GLU A 101 18.33 26.42 13.56
CA GLU A 101 17.63 27.03 12.42
C GLU A 101 17.11 25.97 11.44
N GLN A 102 17.93 24.97 11.12
CA GLN A 102 17.52 23.85 10.27
C GLN A 102 16.44 23.01 10.95
N LYS A 103 16.55 22.74 12.26
CA LYS A 103 15.50 22.01 12.99
C LYS A 103 14.18 22.76 12.96
N GLU A 104 14.20 24.07 13.13
CA GLU A 104 13.00 24.91 13.06
C GLU A 104 12.35 24.88 11.67
N LYS A 105 13.17 24.96 10.61
CA LYS A 105 12.69 24.78 9.24
C LYS A 105 12.06 23.39 9.05
N ASN A 106 12.72 22.34 9.52
CA ASN A 106 12.24 20.96 9.39
C ASN A 106 10.94 20.74 10.17
N ARG A 107 10.74 21.37 11.33
CA ARG A 107 9.48 21.31 12.10
C ARG A 107 8.31 21.94 11.33
N LYS A 108 8.51 23.13 10.76
CA LYS A 108 7.50 23.81 9.92
C LYS A 108 7.17 23.00 8.67
N GLU A 109 8.19 22.43 8.04
CA GLU A 109 8.03 21.52 6.92
C GLU A 109 7.20 20.28 7.30
N ALA A 110 7.56 19.61 8.40
CA ALA A 110 6.86 18.43 8.90
C ALA A 110 5.39 18.73 9.22
N GLU A 111 5.10 19.81 9.94
CA GLU A 111 3.73 20.21 10.28
C GLU A 111 2.88 20.40 9.02
N ARG A 112 3.41 21.11 8.01
CA ARG A 112 2.75 21.31 6.73
C ARG A 112 2.50 19.98 6.00
N ILE A 113 3.53 19.13 5.89
CA ILE A 113 3.44 17.87 5.15
C ILE A 113 2.50 16.87 5.84
N TYR A 114 2.53 16.73 7.16
CA TYR A 114 1.64 15.80 7.86
C TYR A 114 0.18 16.22 7.82
N LYS A 115 -0.11 17.53 7.82
CA LYS A 115 -1.47 18.01 7.56
C LYS A 115 -1.99 17.55 6.20
N ILE A 116 -1.15 17.66 5.16
CA ILE A 116 -1.48 17.19 3.82
C ILE A 116 -1.63 15.66 3.81
N LEU A 117 -0.67 14.92 4.38
CA LEU A 117 -0.74 13.46 4.42
C LEU A 117 -1.98 12.94 5.16
N ASP A 118 -2.40 13.60 6.24
CA ASP A 118 -3.61 13.25 6.98
C ASP A 118 -4.84 13.31 6.05
N ASP A 119 -5.00 14.39 5.28
CA ASP A 119 -6.10 14.55 4.33
C ASP A 119 -6.13 13.45 3.26
N TYR A 120 -4.96 13.05 2.76
CA TYR A 120 -4.83 12.08 1.67
C TYR A 120 -5.01 10.64 2.14
N THR A 121 -4.61 10.32 3.37
CA THR A 121 -4.32 8.94 3.78
C THR A 121 -5.41 8.38 4.68
N PHE A 122 -5.78 7.13 4.45
CA PHE A 122 -6.75 6.40 5.25
C PHE A 122 -6.33 4.94 5.42
N LYS A 123 -6.91 4.30 6.42
CA LYS A 123 -6.92 2.85 6.57
C LYS A 123 -7.97 2.26 5.63
N ILE A 124 -7.61 1.17 4.95
CA ILE A 124 -8.56 0.36 4.18
C ILE A 124 -8.89 -0.86 5.02
N PHE A 125 -10.13 -0.96 5.48
CA PHE A 125 -10.66 -2.19 6.08
C PHE A 125 -11.22 -3.08 4.98
N MET A 126 -10.85 -4.36 4.97
CA MET A 126 -11.31 -5.30 3.95
C MET A 126 -11.37 -6.73 4.51
N PRO A 127 -12.04 -7.65 3.80
CA PRO A 127 -11.99 -9.06 4.15
C PRO A 127 -10.54 -9.55 4.23
N CYS A 128 -10.24 -10.36 5.25
CA CYS A 128 -8.93 -10.96 5.45
C CYS A 128 -7.76 -10.02 5.76
N GLY A 129 -7.98 -8.72 5.99
CA GLY A 129 -6.87 -7.81 6.29
C GLY A 129 -7.23 -6.34 6.37
N TRP A 130 -6.18 -5.52 6.37
CA TRP A 130 -6.25 -4.07 6.19
C TRP A 130 -4.92 -3.61 5.63
N GLY A 131 -4.90 -2.38 5.15
CA GLY A 131 -3.69 -1.69 4.73
C GLY A 131 -3.88 -0.19 4.77
N THR A 132 -2.87 0.52 4.27
CA THR A 132 -2.93 1.97 4.08
C THR A 132 -3.25 2.27 2.62
N GLY A 133 -4.14 3.23 2.40
CA GLY A 133 -4.43 3.77 1.08
C GLY A 133 -4.43 5.29 1.10
N TRP A 134 -4.41 5.87 -0.09
CA TRP A 134 -4.47 7.32 -0.23
C TRP A 134 -5.21 7.75 -1.49
N ILE A 135 -5.74 8.97 -1.46
CA ILE A 135 -6.44 9.59 -2.58
C ILE A 135 -5.44 9.93 -3.68
N LEU A 136 -5.49 9.20 -4.81
CA LEU A 136 -4.69 9.53 -5.99
C LEU A 136 -5.39 10.59 -6.84
N ASP A 137 -6.68 10.39 -7.11
CA ASP A 137 -7.46 11.20 -8.03
C ASP A 137 -8.97 11.05 -7.75
N TYR A 138 -9.79 11.84 -8.43
CA TYR A 138 -11.24 11.69 -8.46
C TYR A 138 -11.81 12.12 -9.81
N GLN A 139 -12.93 11.51 -10.20
CA GLN A 139 -13.63 11.90 -11.42
C GLN A 139 -14.42 13.18 -11.15
N ILE A 140 -14.20 14.21 -11.97
CA ILE A 140 -14.87 15.50 -11.82
C ILE A 140 -16.35 15.34 -12.19
N PRO A 141 -17.28 15.79 -11.33
CA PRO A 141 -18.71 15.71 -11.61
C PRO A 141 -19.12 16.37 -12.93
N LYS A 142 -20.18 15.85 -13.54
CA LYS A 142 -20.86 16.47 -14.69
C LYS A 142 -22.26 16.93 -14.28
N GLY A 143 -22.75 17.99 -14.95
CA GLY A 143 -24.10 18.49 -14.74
C GLY A 143 -24.26 19.23 -13.41
N ASN A 144 -25.32 18.93 -12.67
CA ASN A 144 -25.69 19.66 -11.45
C ASN A 144 -24.93 19.20 -10.19
N SER A 145 -24.19 18.10 -10.29
CA SER A 145 -23.43 17.53 -9.17
C SER A 145 -22.26 18.44 -8.80
N LYS A 146 -22.06 18.68 -7.49
CA LYS A 146 -21.04 19.63 -7.00
C LYS A 146 -19.83 18.94 -6.37
N TYR A 147 -19.99 17.70 -5.93
CA TYR A 147 -18.92 16.94 -5.29
C TYR A 147 -18.70 15.57 -5.95
N PRO A 148 -17.45 15.12 -6.16
CA PRO A 148 -17.16 13.84 -6.78
C PRO A 148 -17.64 12.66 -5.93
N THR A 149 -18.37 11.74 -6.56
CA THR A 149 -18.75 10.45 -5.96
C THR A 149 -17.81 9.32 -6.34
N LYS A 150 -17.00 9.49 -7.39
CA LYS A 150 -16.07 8.47 -7.87
C LYS A 150 -14.62 8.89 -7.63
N TRP A 151 -13.89 8.01 -6.95
CA TRP A 151 -12.56 8.25 -6.42
C TRP A 151 -11.60 7.15 -6.83
N TYR A 152 -10.33 7.53 -7.01
CA TYR A 152 -9.24 6.62 -7.36
C TYR A 152 -8.28 6.53 -6.19
N ILE A 153 -8.27 5.38 -5.53
CA ILE A 153 -7.55 5.11 -4.30
C ILE A 153 -6.31 4.27 -4.59
N ALA A 154 -5.13 4.83 -4.34
CA ALA A 154 -3.87 4.14 -4.50
C ALA A 154 -3.46 3.38 -3.23
N THR A 155 -2.82 2.22 -3.41
CA THR A 155 -2.24 1.37 -2.35
C THR A 155 -1.26 0.37 -2.98
N ASN A 156 -0.70 -0.55 -2.20
CA ASN A 156 0.09 -1.65 -2.74
C ASN A 156 -0.81 -2.74 -3.35
N SER A 157 -0.28 -3.46 -4.35
CA SER A 157 -0.96 -4.63 -4.91
C SER A 157 -1.12 -5.74 -3.87
N HIS A 158 -0.14 -5.95 -2.99
CA HIS A 158 -0.25 -6.93 -1.91
C HIS A 158 -1.22 -6.54 -0.78
N VAL A 159 -1.78 -5.34 -0.78
CA VAL A 159 -2.87 -5.00 0.14
C VAL A 159 -4.20 -5.53 -0.41
N VAL A 160 -4.40 -5.44 -1.73
CA VAL A 160 -5.67 -5.76 -2.39
C VAL A 160 -5.72 -7.15 -3.06
N TRP A 161 -4.63 -7.93 -2.99
CA TRP A 161 -4.50 -9.23 -3.66
C TRP A 161 -5.54 -10.29 -3.27
N ARG A 162 -6.18 -10.14 -2.11
CA ARG A 162 -7.22 -11.08 -1.67
C ARG A 162 -8.59 -10.72 -2.23
N LEU A 163 -8.82 -9.51 -2.72
CA LEU A 163 -10.15 -9.08 -3.13
C LEU A 163 -10.65 -9.86 -4.36
N SER A 164 -11.93 -10.23 -4.33
CA SER A 164 -12.63 -10.92 -5.41
C SER A 164 -13.45 -9.90 -6.21
N PHE A 165 -12.77 -9.12 -7.06
CA PHE A 165 -13.45 -8.15 -7.93
C PHE A 165 -14.51 -8.83 -8.78
N SER A 166 -15.71 -8.25 -8.83
CA SER A 166 -16.88 -8.82 -9.51
C SER A 166 -16.87 -8.61 -11.02
N GLU A 167 -16.13 -7.61 -11.49
CA GLU A 167 -16.01 -7.26 -12.89
C GLU A 167 -14.60 -6.75 -13.22
N ASN A 168 -14.20 -6.93 -14.48
CA ASN A 168 -12.96 -6.42 -15.04
C ASN A 168 -13.19 -5.28 -16.04
N THR A 169 -13.91 -4.24 -15.63
CA THR A 169 -14.30 -3.10 -16.49
C THR A 169 -13.10 -2.46 -17.18
N TYR A 170 -11.97 -2.35 -16.49
CA TYR A 170 -10.77 -1.69 -16.98
C TYR A 170 -9.78 -2.61 -17.70
N LYS A 171 -10.16 -3.88 -17.92
CA LYS A 171 -9.31 -4.92 -18.54
C LYS A 171 -7.93 -5.01 -17.88
N GLN A 172 -7.89 -4.86 -16.55
CA GLN A 172 -6.68 -5.02 -15.78
C GLN A 172 -6.43 -6.50 -15.49
N GLN A 173 -5.20 -6.84 -15.12
CA GLN A 173 -4.94 -8.12 -14.53
C GLN A 173 -5.52 -8.13 -13.11
N LEU A 174 -6.55 -8.93 -12.87
CA LEU A 174 -7.20 -9.03 -11.56
C LEU A 174 -6.47 -10.05 -10.67
N PRO A 175 -6.46 -9.87 -9.34
CA PRO A 175 -5.88 -10.87 -8.43
C PRO A 175 -6.57 -12.24 -8.53
N LYS A 176 -7.85 -12.24 -8.90
CA LYS A 176 -8.69 -13.42 -9.16
C LYS A 176 -9.53 -13.15 -10.39
N TRP A 177 -9.79 -14.18 -11.18
CA TRP A 177 -10.65 -14.09 -12.36
C TRP A 177 -12.06 -13.64 -11.95
N ASP A 178 -12.61 -12.60 -12.61
CA ASP A 178 -13.97 -12.13 -12.37
C ASP A 178 -15.02 -13.20 -12.75
N GLU A 179 -14.72 -14.01 -13.76
CA GLU A 179 -15.50 -15.20 -14.11
C GLU A 179 -15.57 -16.20 -12.96
N TRP A 180 -14.48 -16.38 -12.21
CA TRP A 180 -14.45 -17.23 -11.03
C TRP A 180 -15.25 -16.62 -9.88
N THR A 181 -15.11 -15.31 -9.65
CA THR A 181 -15.93 -14.58 -8.68
C THR A 181 -17.42 -14.77 -8.98
N ARG A 182 -17.82 -14.64 -10.25
CA ARG A 182 -19.20 -14.86 -10.71
C ARG A 182 -19.65 -16.30 -10.52
N HIS A 183 -18.78 -17.27 -10.86
CA HIS A 183 -19.05 -18.68 -10.62
C HIS A 183 -19.34 -18.95 -9.13
N LEU A 184 -18.53 -18.42 -8.21
CA LEU A 184 -18.76 -18.60 -6.77
C LEU A 184 -20.11 -18.03 -6.32
N ARG A 185 -20.53 -16.88 -6.87
CA ARG A 185 -21.80 -16.22 -6.55
C ARG A 185 -23.02 -16.95 -7.11
N GLU A 186 -22.93 -17.51 -8.31
CA GLU A 186 -24.08 -18.07 -9.04
C GLU A 186 -24.20 -19.59 -8.90
N LYS A 187 -23.06 -20.30 -8.85
CA LYS A 187 -22.97 -21.77 -9.00
C LYS A 187 -22.08 -22.43 -7.94
N GLY A 188 -21.39 -21.65 -7.12
CA GLY A 188 -20.54 -22.15 -6.06
C GLY A 188 -21.33 -22.91 -4.99
N ARG A 189 -20.66 -23.81 -4.25
CA ARG A 189 -21.29 -24.61 -3.17
C ARG A 189 -22.00 -23.75 -2.12
N GLN A 190 -21.53 -22.51 -1.93
CA GLN A 190 -22.04 -21.56 -0.95
C GLN A 190 -22.80 -20.37 -1.60
N ALA A 191 -23.14 -20.44 -2.89
CA ALA A 191 -23.81 -19.37 -3.64
C ALA A 191 -25.09 -18.85 -2.95
N HIS A 192 -25.87 -19.75 -2.34
CA HIS A 192 -27.08 -19.42 -1.59
C HIS A 192 -26.84 -18.45 -0.41
N ARG A 193 -25.61 -18.36 0.10
CA ARG A 193 -25.21 -17.45 1.20
C ARG A 193 -24.74 -16.08 0.73
N TYR A 194 -24.66 -15.82 -0.57
CA TYR A 194 -24.13 -14.54 -1.06
C TYR A 194 -24.95 -13.34 -0.53
N ASN A 195 -26.28 -13.44 -0.51
CA ASN A 195 -27.14 -12.37 0.02
C ASN A 195 -27.00 -12.18 1.54
N GLU A 196 -26.73 -13.23 2.29
CA GLU A 196 -26.44 -13.16 3.74
C GLU A 196 -25.17 -12.34 3.96
N VAL A 197 -24.08 -12.71 3.29
CA VAL A 197 -22.77 -12.05 3.46
C VAL A 197 -22.77 -10.63 2.91
N LYS A 198 -23.40 -10.39 1.75
CA LYS A 198 -23.48 -9.05 1.13
C LYS A 198 -24.11 -8.01 2.05
N ASN A 199 -25.06 -8.42 2.89
CA ASN A 199 -25.78 -7.53 3.81
C ASN A 199 -25.23 -7.60 5.24
N TYR A 200 -24.07 -8.25 5.45
CA TYR A 200 -23.46 -8.39 6.77
C TYR A 200 -22.91 -7.05 7.27
N GLN A 201 -23.54 -6.47 8.29
CA GLN A 201 -23.17 -5.17 8.86
C GLN A 201 -22.28 -5.26 10.13
N GLY A 202 -21.62 -6.41 10.34
CA GLY A 202 -20.54 -6.53 11.32
C GLY A 202 -19.18 -6.15 10.74
N PRO A 203 -18.08 -6.35 11.48
CA PRO A 203 -16.74 -6.07 11.00
C PRO A 203 -16.44 -6.79 9.68
N VAL A 204 -16.01 -6.04 8.66
CA VAL A 204 -15.74 -6.56 7.31
C VAL A 204 -14.68 -7.68 7.29
N ARG A 205 -13.84 -7.75 8.33
CA ARG A 205 -12.84 -8.80 8.48
C ARG A 205 -13.44 -10.17 8.76
N ASP A 206 -14.64 -10.22 9.34
CA ASP A 206 -15.34 -11.46 9.69
C ASP A 206 -15.84 -12.20 8.43
N THR A 207 -15.91 -11.52 7.28
CA THR A 207 -16.29 -12.10 5.99
C THR A 207 -15.08 -12.61 5.19
N CYS A 208 -13.91 -12.78 5.81
CA CYS A 208 -12.71 -13.29 5.12
C CYS A 208 -12.94 -14.61 4.37
N TRP A 209 -13.60 -15.58 5.01
CA TRP A 209 -13.91 -16.88 4.41
C TRP A 209 -14.79 -16.76 3.14
N ALA A 210 -15.62 -15.72 3.07
CA ALA A 210 -16.61 -15.52 2.03
C ALA A 210 -15.98 -15.07 0.70
N VAL A 211 -14.78 -14.48 0.76
CA VAL A 211 -14.06 -14.02 -0.41
C VAL A 211 -13.77 -15.17 -1.39
N ASP A 212 -13.30 -16.31 -0.87
CA ASP A 212 -12.90 -17.48 -1.67
C ASP A 212 -14.03 -18.51 -1.87
N THR A 213 -15.11 -18.41 -1.10
CA THR A 213 -16.20 -19.42 -1.11
C THR A 213 -17.48 -18.92 -1.77
N VAL A 214 -17.76 -17.61 -1.72
CA VAL A 214 -18.95 -17.00 -2.33
C VAL A 214 -18.61 -15.82 -3.24
N GLY A 215 -17.33 -15.49 -3.43
CA GLY A 215 -16.91 -14.36 -4.26
C GLY A 215 -17.31 -13.01 -3.66
N HIS A 216 -17.34 -12.90 -2.33
CA HIS A 216 -17.67 -11.65 -1.65
C HIS A 216 -16.54 -10.62 -1.80
N ILE A 217 -16.94 -9.36 -1.97
CA ILE A 217 -16.05 -8.21 -1.91
C ILE A 217 -16.77 -7.09 -1.17
N ASP A 218 -16.07 -6.50 -0.23
CA ASP A 218 -16.48 -5.29 0.47
C ASP A 218 -15.21 -4.62 1.01
N LEU A 219 -15.28 -3.33 1.29
CA LEU A 219 -14.22 -2.60 1.99
C LEU A 219 -14.80 -1.31 2.57
N ASN A 220 -14.06 -0.66 3.44
CA ASN A 220 -14.39 0.70 3.86
C ASN A 220 -13.12 1.51 4.17
N LEU A 221 -13.24 2.83 4.11
CA LEU A 221 -12.14 3.78 4.25
C LEU A 221 -12.28 4.51 5.58
N SER A 222 -11.18 4.59 6.33
CA SER A 222 -11.18 5.15 7.68
C SER A 222 -10.07 6.17 7.87
N HIS A 223 -10.44 7.37 8.32
CA HIS A 223 -9.50 8.29 8.93
C HIS A 223 -9.48 8.09 10.45
N HIS A 224 -8.34 8.40 11.08
CA HIS A 224 -8.20 8.38 12.53
C HIS A 224 -9.35 9.10 13.26
N SER A 225 -9.67 10.32 12.84
CA SER A 225 -10.62 11.18 13.55
C SER A 225 -12.09 10.85 13.30
N THR A 226 -12.42 10.06 12.28
CA THR A 226 -13.81 9.78 11.88
C THR A 226 -14.13 8.29 11.80
N GLY A 227 -13.15 7.42 12.02
CA GLY A 227 -13.26 5.98 11.80
C GLY A 227 -14.42 5.34 12.56
N GLU A 228 -14.48 5.62 13.86
CA GLU A 228 -15.52 5.11 14.76
C GLU A 228 -16.91 5.64 14.38
N ASN A 229 -17.05 6.97 14.24
CA ASN A 229 -18.32 7.63 13.92
C ASN A 229 -18.89 7.16 12.57
N ASN A 230 -18.01 6.87 11.61
CA ASN A 230 -18.38 6.37 10.29
C ASN A 230 -18.59 4.85 10.25
N ARG A 231 -18.38 4.12 11.36
CA ARG A 231 -18.39 2.65 11.41
C ARG A 231 -17.49 2.05 10.32
N SER A 232 -16.29 2.60 10.17
CA SER A 232 -15.42 2.32 9.01
C SER A 232 -14.80 0.92 9.01
N ASP A 233 -15.08 0.11 10.03
CA ASP A 233 -14.72 -1.30 10.10
C ASP A 233 -15.81 -2.22 9.53
N VAL A 234 -16.99 -1.68 9.23
CA VAL A 234 -18.08 -2.36 8.52
C VAL A 234 -17.95 -2.04 7.03
N GLY A 235 -18.23 -3.02 6.17
CA GLY A 235 -18.13 -2.87 4.72
C GLY A 235 -19.05 -1.77 4.18
N GLY A 236 -18.51 -0.87 3.36
CA GLY A 236 -19.28 0.24 2.80
C GLY A 236 -20.31 -0.21 1.76
N VAL A 237 -20.13 -1.38 1.13
CA VAL A 237 -21.17 -1.98 0.28
C VAL A 237 -22.33 -2.46 1.15
N ALA A 238 -22.04 -3.17 2.25
CA ALA A 238 -23.05 -3.63 3.20
C ALA A 238 -23.79 -2.49 3.94
N LEU A 239 -23.13 -1.34 4.13
CA LEU A 239 -23.76 -0.11 4.65
C LEU A 239 -24.61 0.62 3.59
N GLY A 240 -24.54 0.22 2.31
CA GLY A 240 -25.18 0.96 1.22
C GLY A 240 -24.53 2.32 0.95
N GLU A 241 -23.26 2.49 1.33
CA GLU A 241 -22.52 3.75 1.17
C GLU A 241 -21.73 3.82 -0.13
N MET A 242 -21.28 2.68 -0.65
CA MET A 242 -20.54 2.59 -1.90
C MET A 242 -20.98 1.40 -2.75
N LYS A 243 -20.68 1.45 -4.05
CA LYS A 243 -20.75 0.31 -4.96
C LYS A 243 -19.57 -0.63 -4.73
N GLU A 244 -19.67 -1.86 -5.25
CA GLU A 244 -18.53 -2.79 -5.21
C GLU A 244 -17.31 -2.13 -5.90
N PRO A 245 -16.13 -2.15 -5.25
CA PRO A 245 -14.94 -1.49 -5.77
C PRO A 245 -14.43 -2.21 -7.02
N LYS A 246 -13.71 -1.48 -7.89
CA LYS A 246 -13.12 -2.02 -9.12
C LYS A 246 -11.62 -1.83 -9.13
N LEU A 247 -10.88 -2.73 -9.76
CA LEU A 247 -9.45 -2.51 -9.99
C LEU A 247 -9.26 -1.63 -11.24
N PHE A 248 -8.86 -0.38 -11.03
CA PHE A 248 -8.66 0.59 -12.12
C PHE A 248 -7.30 0.46 -12.77
N PHE A 249 -6.25 0.27 -11.98
CA PHE A 249 -4.88 0.09 -12.45
C PHE A 249 -4.11 -0.86 -11.53
N SER A 250 -3.25 -1.68 -12.10
CA SER A 250 -2.24 -2.44 -11.36
C SER A 250 -0.94 -2.50 -12.15
N ALA A 251 0.19 -2.36 -11.45
CA ALA A 251 1.50 -2.28 -12.07
C ALA A 251 2.11 -3.68 -12.34
N PHE A 252 1.39 -4.50 -13.11
CA PHE A 252 1.84 -5.81 -13.59
C PHE A 252 2.15 -5.74 -15.08
N ASN A 253 3.30 -6.28 -15.49
CA ASN A 253 3.72 -6.33 -16.90
C ASN A 253 3.56 -4.99 -17.64
N PHE A 254 3.84 -3.89 -16.94
CA PHE A 254 3.64 -2.54 -17.46
C PHE A 254 4.82 -2.09 -18.35
N LEU A 255 5.93 -2.83 -18.36
CA LEU A 255 7.01 -2.73 -19.33
C LEU A 255 6.93 -3.88 -20.35
N ASP A 256 7.81 -3.86 -21.36
CA ASP A 256 7.90 -4.97 -22.32
C ASP A 256 8.29 -6.30 -21.64
N LYS A 257 7.34 -7.24 -21.64
CA LYS A 257 7.49 -8.57 -21.07
C LYS A 257 8.61 -9.37 -21.74
N LYS A 258 8.92 -9.15 -23.03
CA LYS A 258 10.02 -9.85 -23.70
C LYS A 258 11.37 -9.52 -23.08
N THR A 259 11.50 -8.29 -22.59
CA THR A 259 12.73 -7.76 -22.01
C THR A 259 12.87 -8.11 -20.52
N TYR A 260 11.77 -8.05 -19.76
CA TYR A 260 11.82 -8.14 -18.28
C TYR A 260 11.17 -9.40 -17.69
N GLY A 261 10.54 -10.24 -18.50
CA GLY A 261 9.73 -11.36 -18.02
C GLY A 261 8.47 -10.89 -17.28
N ASP A 262 7.86 -11.81 -16.51
CA ASP A 262 6.72 -11.49 -15.66
C ASP A 262 7.16 -10.69 -14.43
N HIS A 263 6.79 -9.40 -14.41
CA HIS A 263 7.25 -8.44 -13.42
C HIS A 263 6.11 -7.60 -12.85
N PHE A 264 6.35 -7.03 -11.67
CA PHE A 264 5.44 -6.06 -11.08
C PHE A 264 6.16 -5.02 -10.24
N SER A 265 5.55 -3.83 -10.13
CA SER A 265 5.76 -2.88 -9.04
C SER A 265 4.60 -3.03 -8.08
N ASP A 266 4.85 -2.97 -6.77
CA ASP A 266 3.82 -3.22 -5.76
C ASP A 266 2.88 -2.02 -5.61
N PHE A 267 2.06 -1.76 -6.62
CA PHE A 267 1.23 -0.58 -6.72
C PHE A 267 -0.05 -0.88 -7.50
N SER A 268 -1.18 -0.51 -6.91
CA SER A 268 -2.51 -0.66 -7.50
C SER A 268 -3.38 0.54 -7.17
N VAL A 269 -4.36 0.80 -8.04
CA VAL A 269 -5.37 1.84 -7.86
C VAL A 269 -6.75 1.22 -7.98
N MET A 270 -7.58 1.41 -6.97
CA MET A 270 -8.98 1.02 -6.95
C MET A 270 -9.87 2.20 -7.34
N GLU A 271 -10.92 1.93 -8.10
CA GLU A 271 -12.06 2.84 -8.22
C GLU A 271 -13.05 2.54 -7.10
N ILE A 272 -13.40 3.59 -6.34
CA ILE A 272 -14.45 3.59 -5.32
C ILE A 272 -15.54 4.57 -5.78
N GLU A 273 -16.78 4.10 -5.88
CA GLU A 273 -17.93 4.95 -6.22
C GLU A 273 -18.93 4.97 -5.06
N PHE A 274 -19.06 6.13 -4.41
CA PHE A 274 -20.03 6.37 -3.35
C PHE A 274 -21.44 6.55 -3.93
N ASN A 275 -22.44 6.16 -3.16
CA ASN A 275 -23.84 6.25 -3.59
C ASN A 275 -24.42 7.67 -3.53
N SER A 276 -23.77 8.60 -2.82
CA SER A 276 -24.18 10.01 -2.76
C SER A 276 -23.01 10.97 -2.53
N GLU A 277 -23.23 12.25 -2.83
CA GLU A 277 -22.25 13.33 -2.59
C GLU A 277 -21.98 13.52 -1.10
N GLU A 278 -23.00 13.43 -0.25
CA GLU A 278 -22.88 13.59 1.20
C GLU A 278 -21.99 12.50 1.80
N ILE A 279 -22.14 11.27 1.34
CA ILE A 279 -21.32 10.14 1.77
C ILE A 279 -19.88 10.35 1.31
N ALA A 280 -19.67 10.68 0.04
CA ALA A 280 -18.35 10.95 -0.50
C ALA A 280 -17.66 12.09 0.27
N GLN A 281 -18.36 13.20 0.52
CA GLN A 281 -17.84 14.35 1.24
C GLN A 281 -17.49 14.02 2.69
N ARG A 282 -18.32 13.24 3.38
CA ARG A 282 -18.05 12.78 4.75
C ARG A 282 -16.83 11.85 4.81
N VAL A 283 -16.79 10.82 3.96
CA VAL A 283 -15.73 9.81 3.98
C VAL A 283 -14.38 10.42 3.57
N THR A 284 -14.38 11.30 2.56
CA THR A 284 -13.17 11.98 2.08
C THR A 284 -12.89 13.30 2.79
N ARG A 285 -13.62 13.63 3.87
CA ARG A 285 -13.45 14.86 4.67
C ARG A 285 -13.39 16.14 3.81
N ASN A 286 -14.27 16.24 2.82
CA ASN A 286 -14.39 17.37 1.89
C ASN A 286 -13.10 17.66 1.09
N PHE A 287 -12.29 16.64 0.84
CA PHE A 287 -11.02 16.73 0.12
C PHE A 287 -11.10 17.50 -1.21
N ALA A 288 -12.10 17.22 -2.06
CA ALA A 288 -12.13 17.80 -3.41
C ALA A 288 -12.22 19.34 -3.35
N THR A 289 -13.11 19.86 -2.52
CA THR A 289 -13.27 21.30 -2.27
C THR A 289 -12.01 21.94 -1.68
N LYS A 290 -11.33 21.23 -0.76
CA LYS A 290 -10.12 21.73 -0.10
C LYS A 290 -8.98 22.01 -1.08
N TYR A 291 -8.81 21.13 -2.08
CA TYR A 291 -7.68 21.16 -3.01
C TYR A 291 -8.02 21.69 -4.41
N GLU A 292 -9.27 22.03 -4.70
CA GLU A 292 -9.65 22.63 -5.99
C GLU A 292 -8.91 23.95 -6.23
N ASN A 293 -8.83 24.81 -5.21
CA ASN A 293 -8.22 26.14 -5.30
C ASN A 293 -6.86 26.27 -4.60
N ASN A 294 -6.42 25.24 -3.87
CA ASN A 294 -5.18 25.25 -3.07
C ASN A 294 -4.18 24.20 -3.57
N LEU A 295 -3.84 24.27 -4.86
CA LEU A 295 -2.98 23.27 -5.50
C LEU A 295 -1.55 23.22 -4.93
N GLN A 296 -1.09 24.30 -4.30
CA GLN A 296 0.21 24.36 -3.60
C GLN A 296 0.26 23.47 -2.35
N ASP A 297 -0.91 23.15 -1.78
CA ASP A 297 -1.03 22.30 -0.59
C ASP A 297 -1.39 20.85 -0.96
N ALA A 298 -1.51 20.53 -2.25
CA ALA A 298 -1.74 19.18 -2.73
C ALA A 298 -0.43 18.40 -2.86
N ILE A 299 -0.47 17.07 -2.67
CA ILE A 299 0.66 16.21 -3.01
C ILE A 299 0.99 16.38 -4.50
N ASN A 300 2.27 16.62 -4.79
CA ASN A 300 2.79 16.76 -6.14
C ASN A 300 3.15 15.39 -6.72
N LEU A 301 2.30 14.91 -7.63
CA LEU A 301 2.49 13.64 -8.35
C LEU A 301 3.27 13.81 -9.67
N PHE A 302 3.61 15.04 -10.05
CA PHE A 302 4.36 15.37 -11.28
C PHE A 302 5.84 15.67 -11.01
N GLY A 303 6.29 15.53 -9.76
CA GLY A 303 7.69 15.76 -9.39
C GLY A 303 8.61 14.64 -9.87
N LYS A 304 9.91 14.95 -9.97
CA LYS A 304 10.95 14.02 -10.42
C LYS A 304 11.21 12.88 -9.41
N PRO A 305 11.69 11.70 -9.86
CA PRO A 305 12.20 10.67 -8.97
C PRO A 305 13.44 11.17 -8.20
N ILE A 306 13.80 10.49 -7.11
CA ILE A 306 14.90 10.89 -6.22
C ILE A 306 16.23 11.04 -6.97
N GLU A 307 16.56 10.09 -7.85
CA GLU A 307 17.83 10.10 -8.59
C GLU A 307 18.02 11.32 -9.50
N SER A 308 16.93 12.00 -9.87
CA SER A 308 16.95 13.16 -10.77
C SER A 308 16.72 14.49 -10.06
N LYS A 309 16.62 14.47 -8.73
CA LYS A 309 16.58 15.69 -7.91
C LYS A 309 17.96 16.33 -7.77
N TYR A 310 19.01 15.51 -7.82
CA TYR A 310 20.39 15.93 -7.62
C TYR A 310 21.16 15.88 -8.94
N GLN A 311 22.15 16.76 -9.10
CA GLN A 311 23.00 16.83 -10.29
C GLN A 311 24.03 15.71 -10.33
N SER A 312 24.36 15.12 -9.17
CA SER A 312 25.33 14.04 -9.05
C SER A 312 24.98 13.08 -7.92
N LYS A 313 25.55 11.87 -7.98
CA LYS A 313 25.48 10.90 -6.86
C LYS A 313 26.13 11.48 -5.61
N GLU A 314 27.18 12.28 -5.75
CA GLU A 314 27.85 12.91 -4.61
C GLU A 314 26.92 13.87 -3.86
N GLU A 315 26.14 14.67 -4.60
CA GLU A 315 25.13 15.56 -4.05
C GLU A 315 24.01 14.78 -3.36
N LEU A 316 23.50 13.70 -3.99
CA LEU A 316 22.54 12.77 -3.36
C LEU A 316 23.07 12.22 -2.03
N TRP A 317 24.35 11.88 -1.96
CA TRP A 317 24.96 11.37 -0.74
C TRP A 317 25.00 12.40 0.39
N LYS A 318 25.32 13.66 0.04
CA LYS A 318 25.36 14.82 0.95
C LYS A 318 23.97 15.30 1.36
N ALA A 319 22.94 14.95 0.60
CA ALA A 319 21.57 15.35 0.88
C ALA A 319 21.09 14.85 2.25
N LYS A 320 20.42 15.76 2.96
CA LYS A 320 19.80 15.56 4.27
C LYS A 320 18.27 15.70 4.19
N ASP A 321 17.69 15.32 3.06
CA ASP A 321 16.26 15.53 2.82
C ASP A 321 15.41 14.59 3.68
N ASN A 322 14.36 15.14 4.30
CA ASN A 322 13.36 14.39 5.03
C ASN A 322 12.34 13.77 4.07
N TYR A 323 11.99 12.52 4.34
CA TYR A 323 10.92 11.79 3.69
C TYR A 323 9.85 11.44 4.72
N TYR A 324 8.67 12.00 4.52
CA TYR A 324 7.54 11.94 5.45
C TYR A 324 6.55 10.86 5.02
N ILE A 325 6.00 10.13 5.98
CA ILE A 325 4.91 9.18 5.78
C ILE A 325 3.95 9.20 6.98
N LEU A 326 2.67 9.09 6.67
CA LEU A 326 1.59 8.79 7.61
C LEU A 326 0.95 7.48 7.15
N SER A 327 0.68 6.55 8.06
CA SER A 327 0.08 5.26 7.74
C SER A 327 -0.69 4.65 8.90
N TYR A 328 -1.33 3.50 8.67
CA TYR A 328 -2.21 2.84 9.64
C TYR A 328 -1.72 1.42 10.01
N PRO A 329 -0.59 1.30 10.71
CA PRO A 329 -0.05 0.02 11.13
C PRO A 329 -0.94 -0.68 12.17
N LYS A 330 -0.72 -1.98 12.33
CA LYS A 330 -1.13 -2.73 13.52
C LYS A 330 -0.20 -2.36 14.66
N VAL A 331 -0.73 -1.72 15.70
CA VAL A 331 0.03 -1.51 16.92
C VAL A 331 -0.69 -2.20 18.08
N PRO A 332 -0.05 -3.17 18.77
CA PRO A 332 -0.64 -3.80 19.93
C PRO A 332 -1.05 -2.78 21.00
N GLY A 333 -2.25 -2.93 21.58
CA GLY A 333 -2.77 -2.04 22.62
C GLY A 333 -3.26 -0.67 22.14
N LYS A 334 -3.17 -0.38 20.83
CA LYS A 334 -3.70 0.85 20.24
C LYS A 334 -5.06 0.65 19.60
N ASP A 335 -5.79 1.74 19.52
CA ASP A 335 -7.08 1.77 18.85
C ASP A 335 -6.92 1.45 17.35
N LYS A 336 -7.89 0.74 16.77
CA LYS A 336 -7.82 0.26 15.38
C LYS A 336 -7.92 1.38 14.35
N TRP A 337 -8.34 2.59 14.73
CA TRP A 337 -8.38 3.79 13.91
C TRP A 337 -7.05 4.56 13.97
N GLU A 338 -6.14 4.21 14.89
CA GLU A 338 -4.97 5.02 15.14
C GLU A 338 -4.01 5.07 13.95
N GLN A 339 -3.52 6.28 13.65
CA GLN A 339 -2.54 6.51 12.59
C GLN A 339 -1.15 6.68 13.19
N THR A 340 -0.12 6.54 12.38
CA THR A 340 1.27 6.66 12.81
C THR A 340 2.05 7.46 11.77
N ILE A 341 2.88 8.37 12.27
CA ILE A 341 3.82 9.17 11.48
C ILE A 341 5.27 8.79 11.81
N ASN A 342 6.18 9.07 10.89
CA ASN A 342 7.62 8.79 11.05
C ASN A 342 8.45 9.98 11.55
N TRP A 343 7.91 10.81 12.44
CA TRP A 343 8.55 12.05 12.89
C TRP A 343 9.21 11.93 14.27
N ASP A 344 10.49 12.29 14.35
CA ASP A 344 11.19 12.56 15.61
C ASP A 344 11.16 14.07 15.89
N LYS A 345 10.34 14.48 16.88
CA LYS A 345 10.19 15.88 17.28
C LYS A 345 11.46 16.48 17.89
N ASN A 346 12.20 15.68 18.66
CA ASN A 346 13.35 16.15 19.42
C ASN A 346 14.50 16.49 18.48
N ASN A 347 14.74 15.60 17.52
CA ASN A 347 15.81 15.76 16.56
C ASN A 347 15.38 16.50 15.28
N ALA A 348 14.06 16.73 15.11
CA ALA A 348 13.44 17.33 13.92
C ALA A 348 13.80 16.57 12.62
N ILE A 349 13.60 15.25 12.67
CA ILE A 349 13.97 14.32 11.60
C ILE A 349 12.81 13.40 11.24
N ALA A 350 12.60 13.18 9.94
CA ALA A 350 11.78 12.10 9.41
C ALA A 350 12.66 10.95 8.90
N SER A 351 12.16 10.14 7.95
CA SER A 351 13.00 9.13 7.33
C SER A 351 14.02 9.73 6.35
N HIS A 352 15.18 9.09 6.21
CA HIS A 352 16.26 9.45 5.28
C HIS A 352 16.75 8.25 4.47
N LEU A 353 17.32 8.50 3.29
CA LEU A 353 17.96 7.45 2.49
C LEU A 353 19.15 6.84 3.24
N VAL A 354 19.15 5.51 3.29
CA VAL A 354 20.15 4.71 4.00
C VAL A 354 21.50 4.77 3.31
N ALA A 355 22.57 4.97 4.08
CA ALA A 355 23.94 4.88 3.59
C ALA A 355 24.46 3.43 3.48
N HIS A 356 23.64 2.41 3.77
CA HIS A 356 23.95 0.97 3.80
C HIS A 356 25.14 0.58 4.70
N GLY A 357 25.34 1.29 5.81
CA GLY A 357 26.52 1.08 6.67
C GLY A 357 27.83 1.52 6.01
N PHE A 358 27.74 2.25 4.90
CA PHE A 358 28.89 2.88 4.25
C PHE A 358 29.03 4.33 4.68
N GLU A 359 30.26 4.75 4.84
CA GLU A 359 30.59 6.17 4.88
C GLU A 359 30.76 6.70 3.45
N MET A 360 30.51 7.99 3.29
CA MET A 360 30.84 8.71 2.07
C MET A 360 32.36 8.69 1.90
N ASN A 361 32.84 7.93 0.92
CA ASN A 361 34.25 7.81 0.58
C ASN A 361 34.42 7.55 -0.92
N GLU A 362 35.66 7.55 -1.40
CA GLU A 362 36.00 7.32 -2.81
C GLU A 362 35.38 6.04 -3.41
N ARG A 363 35.16 5.00 -2.59
CA ARG A 363 34.55 3.74 -3.01
C ARG A 363 33.03 3.82 -3.16
N ASN A 364 32.37 4.69 -2.40
CA ASN A 364 30.90 4.73 -2.35
C ASN A 364 30.29 5.96 -3.02
N LYS A 365 31.07 7.02 -3.30
CA LYS A 365 30.58 8.25 -3.95
C LYS A 365 29.93 8.02 -5.32
N ASN A 366 30.30 6.93 -5.98
CA ASN A 366 29.74 6.53 -7.28
C ASN A 366 28.50 5.62 -7.18
N LYS A 367 28.02 5.32 -5.98
CA LYS A 367 26.80 4.52 -5.74
C LYS A 367 25.59 5.40 -5.51
N TYR A 368 24.40 4.90 -5.80
CA TYR A 368 23.17 5.57 -5.36
C TYR A 368 22.92 5.32 -3.86
N LYS A 369 22.90 6.39 -3.05
CA LYS A 369 22.59 6.32 -1.61
C LYS A 369 21.15 5.88 -1.40
N GLY A 370 20.94 4.82 -0.62
CA GLY A 370 19.64 4.30 -0.25
C GLY A 370 18.97 3.47 -1.34
N PHE A 371 19.64 3.16 -2.45
CA PHE A 371 19.04 2.37 -3.52
C PHE A 371 19.44 0.91 -3.32
N VAL A 372 18.46 0.01 -3.31
CA VAL A 372 18.72 -1.43 -3.19
C VAL A 372 17.96 -2.23 -4.22
N GLN A 373 18.53 -3.35 -4.66
CA GLN A 373 17.90 -4.19 -5.67
C GLN A 373 16.58 -4.80 -5.16
N ALA A 374 15.45 -4.51 -5.82
CA ALA A 374 14.14 -4.95 -5.36
C ALA A 374 14.03 -6.48 -5.26
N ARG A 375 14.67 -7.19 -6.19
CA ARG A 375 14.68 -8.66 -6.25
C ARG A 375 15.41 -9.34 -5.08
N LYS A 376 16.35 -8.68 -4.38
CA LYS A 376 17.13 -9.31 -3.30
C LYS A 376 16.50 -9.18 -1.92
N HIS A 377 15.58 -8.22 -1.73
CA HIS A 377 15.13 -7.81 -0.39
C HIS A 377 13.79 -8.38 0.06
N TRP A 378 13.16 -9.25 -0.74
CA TRP A 378 11.96 -9.99 -0.34
C TRP A 378 12.35 -11.41 0.08
N GLU A 379 12.04 -11.83 1.32
CA GLU A 379 12.42 -13.16 1.86
C GLU A 379 11.92 -14.33 0.99
N ASP A 380 10.90 -14.09 0.16
CA ASP A 380 10.35 -15.05 -0.79
C ASP A 380 10.67 -14.75 -2.27
N TRP A 381 11.76 -14.02 -2.55
CA TRP A 381 12.13 -13.61 -3.92
C TRP A 381 12.25 -14.75 -4.93
N ARG A 382 12.53 -15.97 -4.45
CA ARG A 382 12.54 -17.20 -5.27
C ARG A 382 11.13 -17.67 -5.64
N LYS A 383 10.13 -17.42 -4.80
CA LYS A 383 8.73 -17.85 -5.01
C LYS A 383 7.92 -16.84 -5.81
N GLY A 384 8.34 -15.57 -5.84
CA GLY A 384 7.63 -14.48 -6.50
C GLY A 384 6.28 -14.17 -5.85
N PHE A 385 5.59 -13.18 -6.42
CA PHE A 385 4.27 -12.73 -5.96
C PHE A 385 3.19 -13.33 -6.85
N LYS A 386 2.22 -14.04 -6.26
CA LYS A 386 1.15 -14.67 -7.01
C LYS A 386 0.04 -13.68 -7.30
N TRP A 387 -0.32 -13.55 -8.57
CA TRP A 387 -1.42 -12.72 -9.03
C TRP A 387 -2.16 -13.44 -10.14
N GLN A 388 -3.47 -13.66 -9.96
CA GLN A 388 -4.29 -14.43 -10.89
C GLN A 388 -3.84 -15.90 -11.13
N GLY A 389 -2.99 -16.42 -10.26
CA GLY A 389 -2.37 -17.75 -10.39
C GLY A 389 -0.98 -17.74 -11.03
N ASP A 390 -0.61 -16.67 -11.72
CA ASP A 390 0.73 -16.46 -12.29
C ASP A 390 1.69 -15.90 -11.24
N VAL A 391 3.00 -16.08 -11.47
CA VAL A 391 4.06 -15.64 -10.56
C VAL A 391 4.79 -14.44 -11.16
N TYR A 392 4.83 -13.34 -10.41
CA TYR A 392 5.47 -12.09 -10.79
C TYR A 392 6.66 -11.80 -9.91
N HIS A 393 7.68 -11.17 -10.48
CA HIS A 393 8.87 -10.77 -9.74
C HIS A 393 8.97 -9.25 -9.61
N LYS A 394 9.35 -8.78 -8.42
CA LYS A 394 9.71 -7.38 -8.22
C LYS A 394 10.88 -7.03 -9.12
N PHE A 395 10.82 -5.88 -9.78
CA PHE A 395 11.86 -5.42 -10.71
C PHE A 395 12.44 -4.09 -10.21
N GLY A 396 13.60 -3.71 -10.76
CA GLY A 396 14.22 -2.42 -10.43
C GLY A 396 14.80 -2.34 -9.02
N HIS A 397 14.53 -1.24 -8.32
CA HIS A 397 15.10 -0.91 -7.02
C HIS A 397 14.05 -0.43 -6.01
N TYR A 398 14.42 -0.51 -4.73
CA TYR A 398 13.76 0.16 -3.62
C TYR A 398 14.55 1.40 -3.20
N TYR A 399 13.84 2.39 -2.67
CA TYR A 399 14.42 3.34 -1.74
C TYR A 399 14.40 2.71 -0.33
N GLN A 400 15.57 2.40 0.20
CA GLN A 400 15.76 2.00 1.58
C GLN A 400 15.87 3.26 2.45
N LEU A 401 14.91 3.44 3.34
CA LEU A 401 14.75 4.59 4.22
C LEU A 401 14.99 4.18 5.68
N LEU A 402 15.71 5.00 6.44
CA LEU A 402 16.01 4.86 7.87
C LEU A 402 15.28 5.94 8.65
N GLY A 403 14.82 5.62 9.86
CA GLY A 403 14.28 6.60 10.81
C GLY A 403 12.78 6.46 10.93
N ASN A 404 12.35 5.67 11.92
CA ASN A 404 10.96 5.43 12.33
C ASN A 404 10.09 4.74 11.25
N ALA A 405 10.44 3.51 10.85
CA ALA A 405 9.58 2.75 9.96
C ALA A 405 8.24 2.44 10.64
N VAL A 406 7.16 2.60 9.90
CA VAL A 406 5.80 2.37 10.42
C VAL A 406 5.48 0.87 10.32
N GLY A 407 5.00 0.25 11.40
CA GLY A 407 4.85 -1.21 11.50
C GLY A 407 3.92 -1.91 10.49
N PRO A 408 3.77 -3.25 10.58
CA PRO A 408 2.94 -4.04 9.67
C PRO A 408 1.54 -3.45 9.49
N GLY A 409 1.07 -3.31 8.25
CA GLY A 409 -0.17 -2.59 7.92
C GLY A 409 0.04 -1.16 7.38
N SER A 410 1.28 -0.65 7.48
CA SER A 410 1.71 0.59 6.81
C SER A 410 1.82 0.47 5.28
N SER A 411 1.83 -0.75 4.76
CA SER A 411 1.80 -1.05 3.34
C SER A 411 0.78 -0.19 2.59
N GLY A 412 1.26 0.52 1.59
CA GLY A 412 0.49 1.39 0.70
C GLY A 412 0.55 2.85 1.09
N GLY A 413 1.11 3.18 2.25
CA GLY A 413 1.38 4.56 2.64
C GLY A 413 2.38 5.22 1.70
N VAL A 414 2.11 6.49 1.36
CA VAL A 414 2.92 7.26 0.42
C VAL A 414 4.03 8.03 1.15
N PHE A 415 5.25 7.94 0.64
CA PHE A 415 6.36 8.79 1.04
C PHE A 415 6.35 10.09 0.24
N VAL A 416 6.43 11.20 0.95
CA VAL A 416 6.45 12.56 0.39
C VAL A 416 7.71 13.28 0.88
N ASP A 417 8.39 14.02 0.00
CA ASP A 417 9.55 14.84 0.40
C ASP A 417 9.15 16.19 1.02
N GLY A 418 10.13 16.96 1.47
CA GLY A 418 9.91 18.32 2.01
C GLY A 418 9.21 19.30 1.06
N ASN A 419 9.27 19.06 -0.24
CA ASN A 419 8.61 19.87 -1.27
C ASN A 419 7.19 19.38 -1.61
N GLY A 420 6.69 18.35 -0.93
CA GLY A 420 5.37 17.78 -1.20
C GLY A 420 5.33 16.80 -2.37
N VAL A 421 6.47 16.36 -2.91
CA VAL A 421 6.53 15.40 -4.03
C VAL A 421 6.34 13.97 -3.50
N ALA A 422 5.36 13.25 -4.03
CA ALA A 422 5.26 11.80 -3.78
C ALA A 422 6.37 11.07 -4.54
N VAL A 423 7.20 10.34 -3.80
CA VAL A 423 8.38 9.65 -4.36
C VAL A 423 8.19 8.14 -4.44
N ALA A 424 7.51 7.54 -3.47
CA ALA A 424 7.42 6.09 -3.34
C ALA A 424 6.23 5.68 -2.47
N VAL A 425 5.90 4.39 -2.46
CA VAL A 425 4.95 3.79 -1.51
C VAL A 425 5.66 2.76 -0.65
N THR A 426 5.32 2.68 0.63
CA THR A 426 5.89 1.66 1.54
C THR A 426 5.50 0.28 1.05
N GLY A 427 6.47 -0.52 0.60
CA GLY A 427 6.24 -1.90 0.21
C GLY A 427 6.57 -2.90 1.33
N GLN A 428 7.55 -2.57 2.17
CA GLN A 428 7.98 -3.40 3.28
C GLN A 428 8.62 -2.55 4.37
N THR A 429 8.51 -2.99 5.62
CA THR A 429 9.26 -2.42 6.74
C THR A 429 10.00 -3.52 7.46
N SER A 430 11.11 -3.20 8.12
CA SER A 430 11.72 -4.17 9.03
C SER A 430 10.77 -4.40 10.20
N GLN A 431 10.78 -5.62 10.73
CA GLN A 431 10.03 -5.92 11.95
C GLN A 431 10.87 -5.49 13.15
N ASN A 432 10.20 -5.00 14.18
CA ASN A 432 10.77 -4.96 15.53
C ASN A 432 9.99 -5.98 16.40
N PRO A 433 10.58 -6.48 17.50
CA PRO A 433 9.92 -7.45 18.37
C PRO A 433 8.62 -6.94 19.02
N TYR A 434 8.38 -5.63 18.98
CA TYR A 434 7.21 -4.99 19.58
C TYR A 434 6.06 -4.74 18.58
N GLY A 435 6.23 -5.11 17.31
CA GLY A 435 5.22 -4.93 16.26
C GLY A 435 4.92 -3.47 15.88
N THR A 436 5.64 -2.49 16.42
CA THR A 436 5.43 -1.05 16.18
C THR A 436 6.13 -0.53 14.92
N GLY A 437 7.00 -1.35 14.31
CA GLY A 437 7.75 -1.03 13.10
C GLY A 437 9.25 -0.99 13.34
N GLY A 438 10.01 -1.33 12.30
CA GLY A 438 11.45 -1.49 12.40
C GLY A 438 12.25 -0.21 12.16
N MET A 439 13.54 -0.39 11.99
CA MET A 439 14.47 0.70 11.69
C MET A 439 14.39 1.16 10.22
N PHE A 440 13.94 0.28 9.31
CA PHE A 440 14.00 0.48 7.88
C PHE A 440 12.64 0.35 7.20
N SER A 441 12.42 1.18 6.18
CA SER A 441 11.38 1.01 5.18
C SER A 441 12.00 0.74 3.83
N TRP A 442 11.44 -0.18 3.06
CA TRP A 442 11.71 -0.35 1.64
C TRP A 442 10.52 0.21 0.87
N ALA A 443 10.74 1.37 0.27
CA ALA A 443 9.71 2.11 -0.44
C ALA A 443 9.87 1.91 -1.95
N GLU A 444 8.81 1.42 -2.58
CA GLU A 444 8.69 1.16 -4.01
C GLU A 444 8.59 2.50 -4.76
N PRO A 445 9.56 2.87 -5.61
CA PRO A 445 9.51 4.15 -6.32
C PRO A 445 8.30 4.22 -7.25
N LEU A 446 7.58 5.35 -7.22
CA LEU A 446 6.46 5.59 -8.13
C LEU A 446 6.92 5.82 -9.57
N ARG A 447 8.18 6.22 -9.74
CA ARG A 447 8.82 6.52 -11.02
C ARG A 447 10.34 6.39 -10.89
N SER A 448 11.01 6.20 -12.02
CA SER A 448 12.46 6.23 -12.14
C SER A 448 12.86 6.79 -13.50
N ASP A 449 13.94 7.58 -13.54
CA ASP A 449 14.52 8.08 -14.81
C ASP A 449 15.47 7.07 -15.46
N GLY A 450 15.62 5.90 -14.85
CA GLY A 450 16.56 4.86 -15.27
C GLY A 450 17.81 4.89 -14.39
N VAL A 451 18.08 3.76 -13.74
CA VAL A 451 19.18 3.62 -12.79
C VAL A 451 19.98 2.37 -13.13
N LYS A 452 21.26 2.56 -13.46
CA LYS A 452 22.22 1.48 -13.58
C LYS A 452 23.33 1.66 -12.55
N ASP A 453 23.52 0.65 -11.72
CA ASP A 453 24.57 0.60 -10.72
C ASP A 453 25.13 -0.82 -10.66
N GLU A 454 26.30 -1.02 -11.28
CA GLU A 454 26.91 -2.35 -11.41
C GLU A 454 27.37 -2.91 -10.07
N GLU A 455 27.85 -2.05 -9.17
CA GLU A 455 28.29 -2.46 -7.83
C GLU A 455 27.12 -2.90 -6.94
N LEU A 456 25.96 -2.24 -7.06
CA LEU A 456 24.75 -2.62 -6.35
C LEU A 456 23.93 -3.70 -7.08
N GLY A 457 24.30 -4.04 -8.31
CA GLY A 457 23.53 -4.94 -9.17
C GLY A 457 22.15 -4.39 -9.53
N ILE A 458 22.00 -3.07 -9.58
CA ILE A 458 20.76 -2.38 -9.91
C ILE A 458 20.74 -2.12 -11.41
N ASN A 459 19.66 -2.56 -12.04
CA ASN A 459 19.32 -2.21 -13.41
C ASN A 459 17.81 -1.94 -13.44
N THR A 460 17.45 -0.66 -13.34
CA THR A 460 16.08 -0.18 -13.37
C THR A 460 15.91 0.62 -14.67
N PRO A 461 15.01 0.23 -15.58
CA PRO A 461 14.69 1.07 -16.73
C PRO A 461 13.94 2.33 -16.30
N LYS A 462 13.81 3.28 -17.21
CA LYS A 462 12.92 4.42 -17.01
C LYS A 462 11.47 3.95 -16.93
N TYR A 463 10.72 4.45 -15.95
CA TYR A 463 9.27 4.24 -15.85
C TYR A 463 8.61 5.33 -15.00
N ASP A 464 7.30 5.50 -15.15
CA ASP A 464 6.43 6.25 -14.25
C ASP A 464 5.08 5.52 -14.17
N LEU A 465 4.71 5.06 -12.97
CA LEU A 465 3.46 4.30 -12.76
C LEU A 465 2.22 5.19 -12.92
N ILE A 466 2.37 6.51 -12.73
CA ILE A 466 1.30 7.49 -12.81
C ILE A 466 1.22 8.07 -14.21
N LEU A 467 2.31 8.68 -14.69
CA LEU A 467 2.34 9.44 -15.94
C LEU A 467 2.67 8.60 -17.17
N GLY A 468 3.23 7.41 -16.97
CA GLY A 468 3.84 6.63 -18.04
C GLY A 468 5.18 7.22 -18.51
N ALA A 469 5.97 6.38 -19.15
CA ALA A 469 7.23 6.73 -19.78
C ALA A 469 7.35 5.99 -21.12
N GLU A 470 8.33 6.41 -21.92
CA GLU A 470 8.65 5.71 -23.16
C GLU A 470 8.98 4.23 -22.89
N GLY A 471 8.42 3.33 -23.69
CA GLY A 471 8.58 1.88 -23.52
C GLY A 471 7.62 1.23 -22.51
N GLN A 472 6.78 2.01 -21.81
CA GLN A 472 5.70 1.44 -20.99
C GLN A 472 4.45 1.11 -21.82
N ASN A 473 3.91 -0.07 -21.56
CA ASN A 473 2.66 -0.57 -22.13
C ASN A 473 1.43 -0.14 -21.32
N ASN A 474 1.61 0.23 -20.04
CA ASN A 474 0.52 0.63 -19.16
C ASN A 474 0.99 1.62 -18.07
N SER A 475 0.07 2.48 -17.64
CA SER A 475 0.21 3.47 -16.56
C SER A 475 -1.18 3.95 -16.12
N TYR A 476 -1.27 4.59 -14.95
CA TYR A 476 -2.52 5.20 -14.49
C TYR A 476 -3.09 6.21 -15.51
N LYS A 477 -2.25 7.12 -16.02
CA LYS A 477 -2.63 8.11 -17.03
C LYS A 477 -3.21 7.45 -18.27
N GLN A 478 -2.59 6.39 -18.79
CA GLN A 478 -3.12 5.65 -19.94
C GLN A 478 -4.51 5.04 -19.66
N GLN A 479 -4.77 4.59 -18.43
CA GLN A 479 -6.12 4.14 -18.04
C GLN A 479 -7.13 5.29 -18.01
N VAL A 480 -6.76 6.45 -17.48
CA VAL A 480 -7.60 7.67 -17.47
C VAL A 480 -7.92 8.12 -18.90
N GLU A 481 -6.90 8.21 -19.75
CA GLU A 481 -7.04 8.56 -21.17
C GLU A 481 -7.99 7.60 -21.91
N LYS A 482 -7.81 6.29 -21.68
CA LYS A 482 -8.57 5.24 -22.35
C LYS A 482 -10.01 5.14 -21.88
N TRP A 483 -10.28 5.26 -20.59
CA TRP A 483 -11.59 4.91 -20.02
C TRP A 483 -12.41 6.10 -19.54
N ILE A 484 -11.77 7.24 -19.27
CA ILE A 484 -12.44 8.42 -18.75
C ILE A 484 -12.48 9.50 -19.83
N LEU A 485 -11.32 9.94 -20.33
CA LEU A 485 -11.25 11.05 -21.29
C LEU A 485 -11.89 10.69 -22.64
N SER A 486 -11.70 9.46 -23.12
CA SER A 486 -12.33 8.97 -24.37
C SER A 486 -13.86 8.96 -24.32
N ASN A 487 -14.44 8.87 -23.11
CA ASN A 487 -15.87 8.92 -22.83
C ASN A 487 -16.33 10.33 -22.41
N GLY A 488 -15.50 11.34 -22.67
CA GLY A 488 -15.74 12.74 -22.37
C GLY A 488 -15.73 13.07 -20.88
N GLY A 489 -15.27 12.17 -20.01
CA GLY A 489 -15.04 12.45 -18.59
C GLY A 489 -13.76 13.25 -18.38
N GLU A 490 -13.56 13.72 -17.15
CA GLU A 490 -12.34 14.37 -16.70
C GLU A 490 -12.06 13.96 -15.26
N THR A 491 -10.79 13.87 -14.88
CA THR A 491 -10.35 13.69 -13.50
C THR A 491 -9.53 14.89 -13.02
N TRP A 492 -9.40 15.05 -11.71
CA TRP A 492 -8.60 16.12 -11.13
C TRP A 492 -7.14 16.09 -11.61
N LEU A 493 -6.51 14.93 -11.70
CA LEU A 493 -5.15 14.83 -12.27
C LEU A 493 -5.10 15.08 -13.76
N SER A 494 -6.09 14.64 -14.53
CA SER A 494 -6.13 14.93 -15.97
C SER A 494 -6.23 16.44 -16.25
N ARG A 495 -7.00 17.17 -15.43
CA ARG A 495 -7.11 18.63 -15.50
C ARG A 495 -5.77 19.30 -15.15
N ARG A 496 -5.19 18.93 -14.00
CA ARG A 496 -3.90 19.47 -13.53
C ARG A 496 -2.76 19.19 -14.50
N GLY A 497 -2.73 17.97 -15.04
CA GLY A 497 -1.70 17.49 -15.96
C GLY A 497 -1.96 17.85 -17.43
N LYS A 498 -3.09 18.49 -17.74
CA LYS A 498 -3.54 18.81 -19.11
C LYS A 498 -3.51 17.58 -20.04
N TRP A 499 -3.99 16.45 -19.53
CA TRP A 499 -4.05 15.21 -20.31
C TRP A 499 -5.15 15.32 -21.36
N VAL A 500 -4.93 14.70 -22.51
CA VAL A 500 -5.86 14.76 -23.65
C VAL A 500 -6.29 13.35 -24.00
N ALA A 501 -7.53 13.20 -24.46
CA ALA A 501 -7.99 11.92 -24.98
C ALA A 501 -7.07 11.46 -26.13
N PRO A 502 -6.78 10.16 -26.23
CA PRO A 502 -5.99 9.64 -27.33
C PRO A 502 -6.73 9.90 -28.64
N LYS A 503 -6.01 10.35 -29.67
CA LYS A 503 -6.59 10.51 -31.01
C LYS A 503 -7.13 9.15 -31.46
N LYS A 504 -8.39 9.11 -31.92
CA LYS A 504 -8.92 7.92 -32.58
C LYS A 504 -8.13 7.75 -33.88
N ASN A 505 -7.25 6.75 -33.91
CA ASN A 505 -6.55 6.34 -35.12
C ASN A 505 -7.49 5.60 -36.07
#